data_AF-A0A948NE25-F1
#
_entry.id   AF-A0A948NE25-F1
#
_cell.length_a   1.000
_cell.length_b   1.000
_cell.length_c   1.000
_cell.angle_alpha   90.00
_cell.angle_beta   90.00
_cell.angle_gamma   90.00
#
_symmetry.space_group_name_H-M   'P 1'
#
loop_
_entity.id
_entity.type
_entity.pdbx_description
1 polymer ?
#
loop_
_entity_poly.entity_id
_entity_poly.type
_entity_poly.pdbx_seq_one_letter_code
_entity_poly.pdbx_strand_id
1 'polypeptide(L)'
;MAEYLARVSWQSIKEYKKPTHSNSMPSQTQLALTDQYGSDQPILAKLRFGDGLWLFTAPEFSIGKQRRILPPSVLGRISITHQRFPNTAAVQLAAGSPPQVQPSAGMTANQITKDYTYWCGGVAGLALPIHNAYAVFKNLTFAGANNHTIASCVRCQQAAVPTTGPYGHLMQHFQSIRRLAEESANQLEQLQQMVARRRTVFLSHRHAEASSLVSEVATILQQNAALCWWDVQVMPQSRWYDDKILVPMLKDGIRQAALFVAFITPGYFEPGWAREELKIALEDGGPTVVPVFLGDAMQRDENTQQQRHLQLPIAEQSCPRSIAELILRRLPELSLLSLPCTDTQ
;
A
#
# COMPACT_ATOMS: atom_id res chain seq x y z
N MET A 1 19.66 8.41 12.46
CA MET A 1 19.42 7.66 11.22
C MET A 1 18.42 8.47 10.40
N ALA A 2 18.67 8.70 9.11
CA ALA A 2 17.74 9.43 8.25
C ALA A 2 16.92 8.47 7.40
N GLU A 3 15.64 8.82 7.18
CA GLU A 3 14.71 8.03 6.37
C GLU A 3 14.43 8.75 5.05
N TYR A 4 14.42 8.00 3.96
CA TYR A 4 14.23 8.50 2.61
C TYR A 4 13.12 7.74 1.90
N LEU A 5 12.43 8.40 0.99
CA LEU A 5 11.39 7.80 0.16
C LEU A 5 11.83 7.83 -1.30
N ALA A 6 11.78 6.69 -1.98
CA ALA A 6 12.13 6.53 -3.38
C ALA A 6 11.06 5.76 -4.15
N ARG A 7 10.77 6.27 -5.36
CA ARG A 7 9.85 5.62 -6.29
C ARG A 7 10.59 4.56 -7.09
N VAL A 8 9.99 3.38 -7.20
CA VAL A 8 10.36 2.36 -8.19
C VAL A 8 9.32 2.34 -9.31
N SER A 9 9.79 2.34 -10.56
CA SER A 9 8.90 2.24 -11.71
C SER A 9 8.24 0.86 -11.76
N TRP A 10 6.98 0.80 -12.21
CA TRP A 10 6.29 -0.47 -12.39
C TRP A 10 6.97 -1.38 -13.42
N GLN A 11 7.62 -0.79 -14.42
CA GLN A 11 8.39 -1.54 -15.41
C GLN A 11 9.60 -2.22 -14.76
N SER A 12 10.35 -1.51 -13.92
CA SER A 12 11.48 -2.06 -13.17
C SER A 12 11.04 -3.24 -12.30
N ILE A 13 9.88 -3.13 -11.62
CA ILE A 13 9.31 -4.24 -10.83
C ILE A 13 9.01 -5.45 -11.71
N LYS A 14 8.37 -5.24 -12.86
CA LYS A 14 8.03 -6.34 -13.79
C LYS A 14 9.29 -7.01 -14.32
N GLU A 15 10.28 -6.23 -14.75
CA GLU A 15 11.56 -6.76 -15.24
C GLU A 15 12.29 -7.55 -14.17
N TYR A 16 12.29 -7.05 -12.94
CA TYR A 16 12.88 -7.73 -11.80
C TYR A 16 12.18 -9.05 -11.46
N LYS A 17 10.85 -9.11 -11.65
CA LYS A 17 10.04 -10.33 -11.45
C LYS A 17 10.06 -11.29 -12.63
N LYS A 18 10.61 -10.91 -13.80
CA LYS A 18 10.75 -11.86 -14.91
C LYS A 18 11.70 -12.97 -14.47
N PRO A 19 11.32 -14.25 -14.64
CA PRO A 19 12.27 -15.34 -14.47
C PRO A 19 13.47 -15.05 -15.36
N THR A 20 14.67 -14.98 -14.78
CA THR A 20 15.90 -14.97 -15.57
C THR A 20 15.95 -16.31 -16.30
N HIS A 21 15.57 -16.28 -17.58
CA HIS A 21 15.63 -17.45 -18.47
C HIS A 21 17.10 -17.85 -18.66
N SER A 22 17.63 -18.66 -17.76
CA SER A 22 18.85 -19.42 -17.99
C SER A 22 18.71 -20.76 -17.29
N ASN A 23 18.92 -21.84 -18.05
CA ASN A 23 18.83 -23.26 -17.70
C ASN A 23 19.79 -23.74 -16.58
N SER A 24 20.17 -22.88 -15.64
CA SER A 24 20.89 -23.24 -14.43
C SER A 24 19.92 -23.13 -13.26
N MET A 25 19.79 -24.21 -12.49
CA MET A 25 19.11 -24.26 -11.19
C MET A 25 19.23 -22.90 -10.48
N PRO A 26 18.12 -22.26 -10.08
CA PRO A 26 18.16 -20.98 -9.38
C PRO A 26 18.91 -21.20 -8.06
N SER A 27 20.18 -20.79 -8.02
CA SER A 27 20.96 -20.73 -6.79
C SER A 27 20.36 -19.65 -5.90
N GLN A 28 19.53 -20.10 -4.95
CA GLN A 28 19.21 -19.61 -3.62
C GLN A 28 19.07 -18.12 -3.26
N THR A 29 19.24 -17.14 -4.14
CA THR A 29 18.97 -15.74 -3.77
C THR A 29 18.64 -14.94 -5.02
N GLN A 30 17.42 -15.10 -5.53
CA GLN A 30 16.78 -13.96 -6.17
C GLN A 30 16.72 -12.87 -5.10
N LEU A 31 17.68 -11.95 -5.13
CA LEU A 31 17.63 -10.71 -4.36
C LEU A 31 16.23 -10.12 -4.56
N ALA A 32 15.56 -9.61 -3.54
CA ALA A 32 14.30 -8.91 -3.74
C ALA A 32 14.59 -7.44 -4.11
N LEU A 33 13.65 -6.80 -4.82
CA LEU A 33 13.76 -5.38 -5.20
C LEU A 33 13.89 -4.46 -3.97
N THR A 34 13.44 -4.94 -2.80
CA THR A 34 13.58 -4.28 -1.50
C THR A 34 14.99 -4.33 -0.93
N ASP A 35 15.91 -5.01 -1.59
CA ASP A 35 17.24 -5.29 -1.07
C ASP A 35 18.26 -4.37 -1.75
N GLN A 36 17.88 -3.81 -2.89
CA GLN A 36 18.70 -2.95 -3.73
C GLN A 36 17.89 -1.92 -4.52
N TYR A 37 18.47 -0.75 -4.75
CA TYR A 37 17.86 0.32 -5.53
C TYR A 37 18.89 1.15 -6.28
N GLY A 38 18.60 1.42 -7.56
CA GLY A 38 19.42 2.27 -8.45
C GLY A 38 18.67 3.52 -8.93
N SER A 39 19.40 4.62 -9.10
CA SER A 39 18.86 5.90 -9.61
C SER A 39 19.97 6.79 -10.16
N ASP A 40 19.64 7.72 -11.04
CA ASP A 40 20.56 8.78 -11.48
C ASP A 40 20.64 9.96 -10.51
N GLN A 41 19.92 9.89 -9.39
CA GLN A 41 19.88 10.98 -8.42
C GLN A 41 21.10 10.96 -7.50
N PRO A 42 21.89 12.06 -7.45
CA PRO A 42 23.11 12.15 -6.62
C PRO A 42 22.88 12.00 -5.12
N ILE A 43 21.63 12.08 -4.66
CA ILE A 43 21.28 11.90 -3.24
C ILE A 43 21.52 10.47 -2.77
N LEU A 44 21.49 9.46 -3.65
CA LEU A 44 21.82 8.08 -3.27
C LEU A 44 23.27 7.97 -2.76
N ALA A 45 24.21 8.70 -3.36
CA ALA A 45 25.60 8.78 -2.90
C ALA A 45 25.78 9.46 -1.53
N LYS A 46 24.73 10.13 -1.02
CA LYS A 46 24.78 10.84 0.27
C LYS A 46 24.19 10.02 1.42
N LEU A 47 23.55 8.89 1.13
CA LEU A 47 23.02 8.02 2.17
C LEU A 47 24.17 7.45 3.00
N ARG A 48 23.96 7.18 4.27
CA ARG A 48 24.98 6.67 5.19
C ARG A 48 24.63 5.26 5.64
N PHE A 49 25.59 4.60 6.29
CA PHE A 49 25.32 3.33 6.95
C PHE A 49 24.16 3.47 7.94
N GLY A 50 23.22 2.54 7.84
CA GLY A 50 22.02 2.49 8.67
C GLY A 50 20.86 3.35 8.17
N ASP A 51 21.06 4.35 7.31
CA ASP A 51 19.95 5.15 6.80
C ASP A 51 18.88 4.27 6.14
N GLY A 52 17.62 4.67 6.27
CA GLY A 52 16.48 3.95 5.71
C GLY A 52 16.06 4.47 4.35
N LEU A 53 15.79 3.57 3.42
CA LEU A 53 15.23 3.88 2.11
C LEU A 53 13.91 3.13 1.90
N TRP A 54 12.80 3.83 2.04
CA TRP A 54 11.47 3.33 1.71
C TRP A 54 11.27 3.29 0.21
N LEU A 55 10.93 2.12 -0.31
CA LEU A 55 10.59 1.92 -1.70
C LEU A 55 9.08 1.87 -1.86
N PHE A 56 8.56 2.59 -2.85
CA PHE A 56 7.15 2.52 -3.20
C PHE A 56 6.97 2.52 -4.71
N THR A 57 5.79 2.11 -5.17
CA THR A 57 5.42 2.14 -6.59
C THR A 57 3.98 2.60 -6.75
N ALA A 58 3.57 2.96 -7.96
CA ALA A 58 2.16 2.93 -8.34
C ALA A 58 2.02 1.92 -9.47
N PRO A 59 1.23 0.84 -9.29
CA PRO A 59 1.07 -0.16 -10.33
C PRO A 59 0.44 0.45 -11.58
N GLU A 60 0.91 0.01 -12.75
CA GLU A 60 0.46 0.54 -14.04
C GLU A 60 -0.06 -0.57 -14.94
N PHE A 61 -1.24 -0.38 -15.49
CA PHE A 61 -1.91 -1.31 -16.40
C PHE A 61 -2.12 -0.65 -17.75
N SER A 62 -2.08 -1.47 -18.81
CA SER A 62 -2.20 -1.02 -20.21
C SER A 62 -1.10 -0.04 -20.65
N ILE A 63 -1.09 0.33 -21.93
CA ILE A 63 -0.06 1.18 -22.55
C ILE A 63 -0.75 2.37 -23.26
N GLY A 64 -0.03 3.49 -23.39
CA GLY A 64 -0.50 4.65 -24.17
C GLY A 64 -1.74 5.32 -23.58
N LYS A 65 -2.72 5.65 -24.43
CA LYS A 65 -3.96 6.37 -24.04
C LYS A 65 -4.86 5.58 -23.09
N GLN A 66 -4.65 4.26 -22.96
CA GLN A 66 -5.40 3.40 -22.04
C GLN A 66 -4.65 3.13 -20.74
N ARG A 67 -3.47 3.72 -20.52
CA ARG A 67 -2.66 3.52 -19.32
C ARG A 67 -3.46 3.91 -18.08
N ARG A 68 -3.49 3.02 -17.09
CA ARG A 68 -4.16 3.21 -15.81
C ARG A 68 -3.16 3.06 -14.68
N ILE A 69 -3.08 4.07 -13.84
CA ILE A 69 -2.26 4.04 -12.63
C ILE A 69 -3.18 3.71 -11.46
N LEU A 70 -2.84 2.65 -10.72
CA LEU A 70 -3.47 2.27 -9.46
C LEU A 70 -2.94 3.11 -8.29
N PRO A 71 -3.57 3.04 -7.10
CA PRO A 71 -3.05 3.73 -5.93
C PRO A 71 -1.59 3.37 -5.63
N PRO A 72 -0.81 4.29 -5.04
CA PRO A 72 0.56 3.98 -4.64
C PRO A 72 0.58 2.88 -3.57
N SER A 73 1.60 2.04 -3.61
CA SER A 73 1.87 0.97 -2.65
C SER A 73 3.30 1.07 -2.16
N VAL A 74 3.50 0.94 -0.85
CA VAL A 74 4.83 0.71 -0.28
C VAL A 74 5.25 -0.73 -0.61
N LEU A 75 6.51 -0.92 -1.00
CA LEU A 75 7.09 -2.23 -1.29
C LEU A 75 7.89 -2.78 -0.11
N GLY A 76 8.55 -1.89 0.64
CA GLY A 76 9.37 -2.24 1.78
C GLY A 76 10.38 -1.13 2.09
N ARG A 77 11.28 -1.41 3.02
CA ARG A 77 12.37 -0.51 3.45
C ARG A 77 13.71 -1.20 3.29
N ILE A 78 14.72 -0.48 2.80
CA ILE A 78 16.13 -0.92 2.77
C ILE A 78 16.88 -0.20 3.89
N SER A 79 17.60 -0.93 4.74
CA SER A 79 18.59 -0.33 5.64
C SER A 79 19.95 -0.32 4.95
N ILE A 80 20.44 0.86 4.57
CA ILE A 80 21.63 1.01 3.73
C ILE A 80 22.88 0.48 4.42
N THR A 81 23.62 -0.40 3.75
CA THR A 81 24.93 -0.88 4.23
C THR A 81 26.05 -0.69 3.22
N HIS A 82 25.72 -0.60 1.93
CA HIS A 82 26.72 -0.50 0.87
C HIS A 82 26.17 0.30 -0.32
N GLN A 83 27.10 0.86 -1.10
CA GLN A 83 26.82 1.80 -2.18
C GLN A 83 27.81 1.62 -3.32
N ARG A 84 27.43 2.17 -4.47
CA ARG A 84 28.32 2.31 -5.61
C ARG A 84 28.24 3.74 -6.14
N PHE A 85 29.41 4.34 -6.33
CA PHE A 85 29.56 5.68 -6.86
C PHE A 85 29.82 5.67 -8.38
N PRO A 86 29.53 6.79 -9.07
CA PRO A 86 29.87 6.95 -10.47
C PRO A 86 31.38 6.66 -10.68
N ASN A 87 31.72 5.99 -11.78
CA ASN A 87 33.09 5.66 -12.18
C ASN A 87 33.82 4.61 -11.30
N THR A 88 33.11 3.94 -10.39
CA THR A 88 33.65 2.79 -9.66
C THR A 88 32.98 1.50 -10.13
N ALA A 89 33.76 0.46 -10.42
CA ALA A 89 33.22 -0.87 -10.67
C ALA A 89 32.93 -1.63 -9.37
N ALA A 90 33.55 -1.20 -8.26
CA ALA A 90 33.41 -1.84 -6.96
C ALA A 90 32.24 -1.27 -6.16
N VAL A 91 31.47 -2.16 -5.56
CA VAL A 91 30.56 -1.83 -4.46
C VAL A 91 31.41 -1.58 -3.22
N GLN A 92 31.15 -0.48 -2.53
CA GLN A 92 31.85 -0.04 -1.32
C GLN A 92 30.90 -0.01 -0.13
N LEU A 93 31.44 -0.03 1.08
CA LEU A 93 30.64 0.19 2.28
C LEU A 93 30.09 1.63 2.30
N ALA A 94 28.86 1.77 2.80
CA ALA A 94 28.26 3.09 2.97
C ALA A 94 29.07 3.90 3.99
N ALA A 95 29.09 5.23 3.84
CA ALA A 95 29.84 6.09 4.75
C ALA A 95 29.42 5.85 6.22
N GLY A 96 30.41 5.64 7.09
CA GLY A 96 30.20 5.33 8.51
C GLY A 96 29.97 3.85 8.85
N SER A 97 30.08 2.94 7.88
CA SER A 97 29.96 1.50 8.14
C SER A 97 31.13 0.97 8.98
N PRO A 98 30.89 0.03 9.91
CA PRO A 98 31.96 -0.66 10.60
C PRO A 98 32.77 -1.57 9.66
N PRO A 99 34.08 -1.81 9.93
CA PRO A 99 34.96 -2.60 9.05
C PRO A 99 34.51 -4.05 8.83
N GLN A 100 33.67 -4.58 9.72
CA GLN A 100 33.21 -5.97 9.71
C GLN A 100 32.03 -6.21 8.76
N VAL A 101 31.38 -5.15 8.27
CA VAL A 101 30.28 -5.30 7.30
C VAL A 101 30.90 -5.72 5.97
N GLN A 102 30.44 -6.82 5.40
CA GLN A 102 30.80 -7.20 4.04
C GLN A 102 29.71 -6.72 3.08
N PRO A 103 30.07 -6.10 1.94
CA PRO A 103 29.10 -5.85 0.88
C PRO A 103 28.46 -7.18 0.49
N SER A 104 27.14 -7.21 0.30
CA SER A 104 26.48 -8.43 -0.17
C SER A 104 27.01 -8.79 -1.55
N ALA A 105 27.83 -9.84 -1.60
CA ALA A 105 28.46 -10.38 -2.81
C ALA A 105 27.40 -11.10 -3.66
N GLY A 106 26.54 -10.35 -4.34
CA GLY A 106 25.39 -10.93 -5.05
C GLY A 106 25.30 -10.61 -6.54
N MET A 107 25.72 -9.42 -6.95
CA MET A 107 25.60 -9.01 -8.35
C MET A 107 26.94 -8.52 -8.89
N THR A 108 27.34 -9.09 -10.03
CA THR A 108 28.47 -8.57 -10.80
C THR A 108 28.13 -7.16 -11.27
N ALA A 109 29.12 -6.26 -11.32
CA ALA A 109 28.93 -4.87 -11.75
C ALA A 109 28.07 -4.77 -13.02
N ASN A 110 28.22 -5.72 -13.95
CA ASN A 110 27.50 -5.83 -15.23
C ASN A 110 25.97 -5.97 -15.12
N GLN A 111 25.46 -6.55 -14.03
CA GLN A 111 24.00 -6.70 -13.79
C GLN A 111 23.39 -5.42 -13.19
N ILE A 112 24.20 -4.66 -12.44
CA ILE A 112 23.81 -3.40 -11.80
C ILE A 112 23.92 -2.21 -12.80
N THR A 113 24.77 -2.32 -13.83
CA THR A 113 25.27 -1.19 -14.64
C THR A 113 24.38 -0.64 -15.74
N LYS A 114 23.40 -1.37 -16.29
CA LYS A 114 22.96 -0.98 -17.65
C LYS A 114 22.29 0.40 -17.70
N ASP A 115 21.68 0.87 -16.61
CA ASP A 115 20.77 2.02 -16.67
C ASP A 115 20.89 3.07 -15.55
N TYR A 116 21.77 2.90 -14.53
CA TYR A 116 21.80 3.82 -13.37
C TYR A 116 23.19 4.31 -12.97
N THR A 117 23.29 5.61 -12.69
CA THR A 117 24.52 6.31 -12.27
C THR A 117 24.91 6.02 -10.81
N TYR A 118 23.93 5.90 -9.92
CA TYR A 118 24.11 5.62 -8.50
C TYR A 118 23.33 4.37 -8.08
N TRP A 119 23.87 3.64 -7.11
CA TRP A 119 23.22 2.44 -6.60
C TRP A 119 23.48 2.28 -5.10
N CYS A 120 22.51 1.74 -4.40
CA CYS A 120 22.60 1.40 -2.98
C CYS A 120 21.96 0.03 -2.71
N GLY A 121 22.50 -0.67 -1.73
CA GLY A 121 21.99 -1.93 -1.25
C GLY A 121 22.12 -2.03 0.26
N GLY A 122 21.41 -2.99 0.83
CA GLY A 122 21.34 -3.08 2.27
C GLY A 122 20.62 -4.30 2.81
N VAL A 123 20.31 -4.23 4.09
CA VAL A 123 19.45 -5.22 4.74
C VAL A 123 18.01 -4.84 4.44
N ALA A 124 17.31 -5.71 3.71
CA ALA A 124 15.90 -5.52 3.43
C ALA A 124 15.07 -5.72 4.71
N GLY A 125 14.12 -4.81 4.93
CA GLY A 125 13.04 -5.01 5.88
C GLY A 125 11.94 -5.90 5.28
N LEU A 126 10.79 -5.93 5.95
CA LEU A 126 9.65 -6.71 5.48
C LEU A 126 9.13 -6.21 4.12
N ALA A 127 9.13 -7.10 3.13
CA ALA A 127 8.50 -6.88 1.84
C ALA A 127 6.96 -6.92 1.97
N LEU A 128 6.29 -5.95 1.37
CA LEU A 128 4.84 -5.80 1.46
C LEU A 128 4.15 -6.21 0.14
N PRO A 129 2.95 -6.82 0.22
CA PRO A 129 2.11 -7.00 -0.96
C PRO A 129 1.64 -5.64 -1.51
N ILE A 130 1.18 -5.64 -2.76
CA ILE A 130 0.54 -4.44 -3.35
C ILE A 130 -0.72 -4.09 -2.55
N HIS A 131 -0.74 -2.86 -2.03
CA HIS A 131 -1.82 -2.30 -1.22
C HIS A 131 -2.06 -0.83 -1.57
N ASN A 132 -3.18 -0.26 -1.09
CA ASN A 132 -3.45 1.16 -1.24
C ASN A 132 -2.84 1.98 -0.07
N ALA A 133 -1.81 2.76 -0.37
CA ALA A 133 -1.16 3.68 0.56
C ALA A 133 -1.53 5.16 0.32
N TYR A 134 -2.50 5.45 -0.54
CA TYR A 134 -2.84 6.82 -0.98
C TYR A 134 -3.04 7.81 0.18
N ALA A 135 -3.82 7.40 1.19
CA ALA A 135 -4.16 8.24 2.33
C ALA A 135 -2.91 8.64 3.14
N VAL A 136 -1.97 7.71 3.33
CA VAL A 136 -0.69 7.99 3.99
C VAL A 136 0.14 8.93 3.14
N PHE A 137 0.29 8.63 1.85
CA PHE A 137 1.09 9.44 0.91
C PHE A 137 0.66 10.89 0.86
N LYS A 138 -0.65 11.17 0.91
CA LYS A 138 -1.22 12.53 0.92
C LYS A 138 -0.71 13.39 2.07
N ASN A 139 -0.42 12.76 3.21
CA ASN A 139 -0.08 13.41 4.47
C ASN A 139 1.42 13.40 4.77
N LEU A 140 2.24 12.75 3.94
CA LEU A 140 3.69 12.73 4.15
C LEU A 140 4.29 14.14 4.06
N THR A 141 5.20 14.42 4.98
CA THR A 141 6.04 15.60 5.08
C THR A 141 7.51 15.19 4.93
N PHE A 142 8.34 16.15 4.49
CA PHE A 142 9.75 15.92 4.17
C PHE A 142 10.61 16.81 5.05
N ALA A 143 11.88 16.46 5.25
CA ALA A 143 12.82 17.31 5.96
C ALA A 143 13.36 18.41 5.02
N GLY A 144 13.30 19.68 5.45
CA GLY A 144 13.91 20.83 4.74
C GLY A 144 12.98 22.04 4.62
N ALA A 145 13.40 23.07 3.90
CA ALA A 145 12.63 24.32 3.75
C ALA A 145 11.38 24.19 2.84
N ASN A 146 11.25 23.09 2.10
CA ASN A 146 10.17 22.86 1.13
C ASN A 146 9.19 21.78 1.65
N ASN A 147 8.59 22.01 2.81
CA ASN A 147 7.61 21.13 3.48
C ASN A 147 6.23 21.13 2.79
N HIS A 148 6.20 21.10 1.46
CA HIS A 148 4.94 21.03 0.75
C HIS A 148 4.42 19.61 0.76
N THR A 149 3.30 19.41 1.46
CA THR A 149 2.41 18.26 1.22
C THR A 149 1.99 18.23 -0.26
N ILE A 150 1.51 17.08 -0.76
CA ILE A 150 0.94 17.02 -2.12
C ILE A 150 -0.16 18.08 -2.28
N ALA A 151 -0.98 18.28 -1.23
CA ALA A 151 -2.06 19.26 -1.24
C ALA A 151 -1.56 20.71 -1.39
N SER A 152 -0.35 21.03 -0.94
CA SER A 152 0.23 22.39 -1.00
C SER A 152 1.31 22.55 -2.08
N CYS A 153 1.59 21.50 -2.86
CA CYS A 153 2.62 21.54 -3.89
C CYS A 153 2.08 22.17 -5.19
N VAL A 154 2.49 23.42 -5.47
CA VAL A 154 2.09 24.18 -6.67
C VAL A 154 2.28 23.39 -7.96
N ARG A 155 3.41 22.69 -8.11
CA ARG A 155 3.68 21.84 -9.29
C ARG A 155 2.66 20.69 -9.43
N CYS A 156 2.22 20.11 -8.33
CA CYS A 156 1.23 19.02 -8.34
C CYS A 156 -0.19 19.53 -8.59
N GLN A 157 -0.51 20.73 -8.13
CA GLN A 157 -1.79 21.39 -8.41
C GLN A 157 -1.90 21.84 -9.87
N GLN A 158 -0.79 22.32 -10.45
CA GLN A 158 -0.71 22.79 -11.84
C GLN A 158 -0.49 21.65 -12.84
N ALA A 159 -0.05 20.49 -12.38
CA ALA A 159 0.02 19.30 -13.21
C ALA A 159 -1.39 18.95 -13.69
N ALA A 160 -1.63 19.08 -15.00
CA ALA A 160 -2.83 18.52 -15.61
C ALA A 160 -2.96 17.07 -15.13
N VAL A 161 -4.10 16.71 -14.50
CA VAL A 161 -4.40 15.33 -14.10
C VAL A 161 -4.04 14.47 -15.29
N PRO A 162 -3.03 13.60 -15.20
CA PRO A 162 -2.59 12.88 -16.37
C PRO A 162 -3.77 12.11 -16.95
N THR A 163 -3.84 12.02 -18.27
CA THR A 163 -4.73 11.07 -18.96
C THR A 163 -4.54 9.62 -18.50
N THR A 164 -3.52 9.37 -17.66
CA THR A 164 -3.13 8.08 -17.09
C THR A 164 -3.84 7.71 -15.78
N GLY A 165 -4.81 8.50 -15.29
CA GLY A 165 -5.69 8.14 -14.16
C GLY A 165 -5.53 8.98 -12.88
N PRO A 166 -6.34 8.69 -11.82
CA PRO A 166 -6.48 9.54 -10.62
C PRO A 166 -5.16 9.87 -9.91
N TYR A 167 -4.21 8.95 -9.92
CA TYR A 167 -2.98 9.03 -9.13
C TYR A 167 -1.78 9.61 -9.89
N GLY A 168 -1.97 10.04 -11.14
CA GLY A 168 -0.85 10.48 -11.99
C GLY A 168 -0.07 11.68 -11.43
N HIS A 169 -0.73 12.59 -10.70
CA HIS A 169 -0.10 13.74 -10.06
C HIS A 169 0.86 13.34 -8.93
N LEU A 170 0.55 12.27 -8.19
CA LEU A 170 1.46 11.72 -7.17
C LEU A 170 2.77 11.24 -7.80
N MET A 171 2.67 10.58 -8.94
CA MET A 171 3.85 10.05 -9.64
C MET A 171 4.83 11.13 -10.07
N GLN A 172 4.34 12.35 -10.33
CA GLN A 172 5.16 13.51 -10.59
C GLN A 172 5.75 14.11 -9.31
N HIS A 173 4.97 14.15 -8.22
CA HIS A 173 5.44 14.65 -6.92
C HIS A 173 6.69 13.91 -6.43
N PHE A 174 6.68 12.59 -6.59
CA PHE A 174 7.71 11.68 -6.08
C PHE A 174 8.71 11.21 -7.13
N GLN A 175 9.01 12.05 -8.13
CA GLN A 175 10.09 11.74 -9.08
C GLN A 175 11.47 11.83 -8.43
N SER A 176 11.62 12.64 -7.39
CA SER A 176 12.86 12.75 -6.62
C SER A 176 12.84 11.91 -5.35
N ILE A 177 14.00 11.40 -4.97
CA ILE A 177 14.22 10.81 -3.65
C ILE A 177 14.26 11.94 -2.63
N ARG A 178 13.49 11.79 -1.55
CA ARG A 178 13.33 12.85 -0.54
C ARG A 178 13.56 12.29 0.84
N ARG A 179 14.18 13.09 1.70
CA ARG A 179 14.30 12.78 3.13
C ARG A 179 12.95 13.02 3.81
N LEU A 180 12.43 12.01 4.48
CA LEU A 180 11.19 12.09 5.24
C LEU A 180 11.40 12.89 6.53
N ALA A 181 10.36 13.59 6.97
CA ALA A 181 10.28 14.01 8.37
C ALA A 181 10.07 12.79 9.27
N GLU A 182 10.47 12.88 10.53
CA GLU A 182 10.40 11.76 11.49
C GLU A 182 8.96 11.24 11.64
N GLU A 183 7.98 12.12 11.78
CA GLU A 183 6.57 11.75 11.86
C GLU A 183 6.10 10.93 10.64
N SER A 184 6.56 11.30 9.44
CA SER A 184 6.20 10.61 8.20
C SER A 184 6.88 9.25 8.05
N ALA A 185 8.09 9.10 8.58
CA ALA A 185 8.71 7.78 8.68
C ALA A 185 7.90 6.86 9.61
N ASN A 186 7.49 7.35 10.77
CA ASN A 186 6.65 6.61 11.72
C ASN A 186 5.31 6.20 11.09
N GLN A 187 4.69 7.05 10.27
CA GLN A 187 3.47 6.71 9.53
C GLN A 187 3.68 5.55 8.54
N LEU A 188 4.82 5.50 7.85
CA LEU A 188 5.16 4.38 6.95
C LEU A 188 5.45 3.08 7.71
N GLU A 189 6.10 3.16 8.87
CA GLU A 189 6.31 1.99 9.75
C GLU A 189 4.99 1.44 10.28
N GLN A 190 4.09 2.30 10.75
CA GLN A 190 2.75 1.91 11.17
C GLN A 190 1.99 1.25 10.02
N LEU A 191 2.04 1.83 8.81
CA LEU A 191 1.46 1.24 7.60
C LEU A 191 2.03 -0.16 7.34
N GLN A 192 3.36 -0.32 7.38
CA GLN A 192 4.02 -1.62 7.18
C GLN A 192 3.50 -2.65 8.18
N GLN A 193 3.40 -2.29 9.47
CA GLN A 193 2.89 -3.18 10.51
C GLN A 193 1.42 -3.58 10.27
N MET A 194 0.57 -2.65 9.86
CA MET A 194 -0.84 -2.94 9.58
C MET A 194 -1.03 -3.84 8.35
N VAL A 195 -0.27 -3.59 7.28
CA VAL A 195 -0.29 -4.43 6.07
C VAL A 195 0.26 -5.83 6.37
N ALA A 196 1.38 -5.91 7.11
CA ALA A 196 1.97 -7.18 7.54
C ALA A 196 0.99 -8.04 8.34
N ARG A 197 0.21 -7.39 9.21
CA ARG A 197 -0.82 -8.05 10.03
C ARG A 197 -2.12 -8.33 9.26
N ARG A 198 -2.19 -8.02 7.96
CA ARG A 198 -3.39 -8.18 7.11
C ARG A 198 -4.65 -7.56 7.73
N ARG A 199 -4.52 -6.42 8.41
CA ARG A 199 -5.66 -5.78 9.10
C ARG A 199 -6.44 -4.82 8.19
N THR A 200 -6.67 -5.22 6.96
CA THR A 200 -7.41 -4.41 5.98
C THR A 200 -8.90 -4.76 6.03
N VAL A 201 -9.74 -3.74 6.16
CA VAL A 201 -11.20 -3.85 6.23
C VAL A 201 -11.81 -3.05 5.11
N PHE A 202 -12.59 -3.69 4.23
CA PHE A 202 -13.39 -3.00 3.23
C PHE A 202 -14.74 -2.62 3.82
N LEU A 203 -15.14 -1.35 3.75
CA LEU A 203 -16.38 -0.85 4.34
C LEU A 203 -17.38 -0.52 3.22
N SER A 204 -18.30 -1.44 2.95
CA SER A 204 -19.34 -1.27 1.94
C SER A 204 -20.62 -0.74 2.56
N HIS A 205 -21.18 0.32 1.99
CA HIS A 205 -22.38 0.96 2.52
C HIS A 205 -23.11 1.77 1.45
N ARG A 206 -24.42 1.99 1.66
CA ARG A 206 -25.17 2.98 0.91
C ARG A 206 -24.84 4.38 1.44
N HIS A 207 -24.12 5.16 0.64
CA HIS A 207 -23.61 6.47 1.05
C HIS A 207 -24.69 7.40 1.63
N ALA A 208 -25.87 7.44 0.99
CA ALA A 208 -26.98 8.29 1.42
C ALA A 208 -27.57 7.93 2.80
N GLU A 209 -27.32 6.73 3.32
CA GLU A 209 -27.99 6.21 4.51
C GLU A 209 -27.04 5.98 5.68
N ALA A 210 -25.80 5.58 5.42
CA ALA A 210 -24.87 5.12 6.47
C ALA A 210 -23.51 5.84 6.52
N SER A 211 -23.24 6.81 5.64
CA SER A 211 -21.90 7.44 5.51
C SER A 211 -21.36 8.03 6.83
N SER A 212 -22.18 8.73 7.62
CA SER A 212 -21.75 9.29 8.91
C SER A 212 -21.33 8.20 9.91
N LEU A 213 -22.15 7.16 10.07
CA LEU A 213 -21.87 6.06 10.99
C LEU A 213 -20.61 5.31 10.57
N VAL A 214 -20.50 4.99 9.27
CA VAL A 214 -19.34 4.31 8.71
C VAL A 214 -18.08 5.15 8.99
N SER A 215 -18.16 6.47 8.82
CA SER A 215 -17.07 7.41 9.09
C SER A 215 -16.52 7.31 10.52
N GLU A 216 -17.42 7.27 11.49
CA GLU A 216 -17.09 7.11 12.91
C GLU A 216 -16.47 5.74 13.20
N VAL A 217 -17.05 4.67 12.64
CA VAL A 217 -16.53 3.30 12.79
C VAL A 217 -15.10 3.20 12.26
N ALA A 218 -14.83 3.71 11.06
CA ALA A 218 -13.48 3.64 10.50
C ALA A 218 -12.47 4.46 11.29
N THR A 219 -12.88 5.60 11.85
CA THR A 219 -12.01 6.39 12.73
C THR A 219 -11.57 5.55 13.93
N ILE A 220 -12.50 4.82 14.56
CA ILE A 220 -12.20 3.92 15.67
C ILE A 220 -11.32 2.76 15.22
N LEU A 221 -11.60 2.15 14.07
CA LEU A 221 -10.79 1.07 13.49
C LEU A 221 -9.34 1.51 13.22
N GLN A 222 -9.14 2.71 12.66
CA GLN A 222 -7.83 3.29 12.37
C GLN A 222 -7.05 3.60 13.65
N GLN A 223 -7.72 4.15 14.67
CA GLN A 223 -7.12 4.34 16.02
C GLN A 223 -6.66 3.02 16.63
N ASN A 224 -7.26 1.89 16.24
CA ASN A 224 -6.92 0.55 16.67
C ASN A 224 -6.05 -0.20 15.63
N ALA A 225 -5.32 0.51 14.77
CA ALA A 225 -4.38 -0.02 13.79
C ALA A 225 -4.98 -1.01 12.78
N ALA A 226 -6.17 -0.70 12.27
CA ALA A 226 -6.74 -1.34 11.08
C ALA A 226 -6.73 -0.39 9.87
N LEU A 227 -6.50 -0.94 8.68
CA LEU A 227 -6.54 -0.22 7.42
C LEU A 227 -7.95 -0.27 6.85
N CYS A 228 -8.67 0.83 6.93
CA CYS A 228 -9.99 0.93 6.33
C CYS A 228 -9.87 1.29 4.84
N TRP A 229 -10.48 0.47 4.01
CA TRP A 229 -10.72 0.75 2.61
C TRP A 229 -12.17 1.23 2.47
N TRP A 230 -12.32 2.49 2.11
CA TRP A 230 -13.55 3.06 1.55
C TRP A 230 -13.15 4.07 0.47
N ASP A 231 -14.01 4.30 -0.50
CA ASP A 231 -13.78 5.19 -1.64
C ASP A 231 -13.38 6.63 -1.25
N VAL A 232 -14.08 7.25 -0.29
CA VAL A 232 -13.87 8.66 0.13
C VAL A 232 -12.43 8.99 0.58
N GLN A 233 -11.73 8.05 1.21
CA GLN A 233 -10.38 8.24 1.77
C GLN A 233 -9.29 7.72 0.85
N VAL A 234 -9.58 6.62 0.14
CA VAL A 234 -8.54 5.90 -0.59
C VAL A 234 -8.49 6.29 -2.07
N MET A 235 -9.41 7.14 -2.52
CA MET A 235 -9.47 7.70 -3.88
C MET A 235 -9.55 9.24 -3.85
N PRO A 236 -8.99 9.94 -4.86
CA PRO A 236 -9.19 11.39 -4.99
C PRO A 236 -10.67 11.74 -5.20
N GLN A 237 -11.23 12.70 -4.44
CA GLN A 237 -12.67 13.01 -4.47
C GLN A 237 -13.07 14.06 -5.53
N SER A 238 -12.13 14.57 -6.31
CA SER A 238 -12.37 15.73 -7.17
C SER A 238 -13.10 15.41 -8.48
N ARG A 239 -13.41 14.14 -8.78
CA ARG A 239 -14.03 13.72 -10.05
C ARG A 239 -14.85 12.44 -9.89
N TRP A 240 -15.98 12.37 -10.61
CA TRP A 240 -16.70 11.12 -10.84
C TRP A 240 -15.82 10.20 -11.70
N TYR A 241 -15.60 8.98 -11.24
CA TYR A 241 -14.85 7.97 -11.98
C TYR A 241 -15.78 7.22 -12.92
N ASP A 242 -15.35 7.01 -14.17
CA ASP A 242 -15.97 6.03 -15.07
C ASP A 242 -15.85 4.64 -14.42
N ASP A 243 -16.90 3.82 -14.50
CA ASP A 243 -16.96 2.41 -14.10
C ASP A 243 -15.73 1.62 -14.54
N LYS A 244 -15.19 1.94 -15.71
CA LYS A 244 -13.96 1.33 -16.22
C LYS A 244 -12.79 1.48 -15.25
N ILE A 245 -12.71 2.55 -14.47
CA ILE A 245 -11.66 2.79 -13.47
C ILE A 245 -12.12 2.35 -12.09
N LEU A 246 -13.37 2.67 -11.71
CA LEU A 246 -13.90 2.42 -10.38
C LEU A 246 -14.01 0.92 -10.09
N VAL A 247 -14.54 0.11 -11.02
CA VAL A 247 -14.72 -1.33 -10.82
C VAL A 247 -13.40 -2.05 -10.55
N PRO A 248 -12.33 -1.89 -11.34
CA PRO A 248 -11.03 -2.50 -11.01
C PRO A 248 -10.47 -2.08 -9.66
N MET A 249 -10.70 -0.82 -9.24
CA MET A 249 -10.23 -0.31 -7.96
C MET A 249 -11.01 -0.91 -6.79
N LEU A 250 -12.33 -1.05 -6.91
CA LEU A 250 -13.17 -1.74 -5.94
C LEU A 250 -12.76 -3.21 -5.85
N LYS A 251 -12.59 -3.91 -6.98
CA LYS A 251 -12.11 -5.29 -7.02
C LYS A 251 -10.75 -5.45 -6.31
N ASP A 252 -9.80 -4.55 -6.57
CA ASP A 252 -8.50 -4.60 -5.90
C ASP A 252 -8.59 -4.28 -4.40
N GLY A 253 -9.44 -3.33 -4.00
CA GLY A 253 -9.71 -3.03 -2.59
C GLY A 253 -10.31 -4.22 -1.83
N ILE A 254 -11.32 -4.86 -2.41
CA ILE A 254 -11.98 -6.06 -1.86
C ILE A 254 -10.98 -7.22 -1.76
N ARG A 255 -10.18 -7.46 -2.80
CA ARG A 255 -9.13 -8.49 -2.82
C ARG A 255 -8.07 -8.29 -1.72
N GLN A 256 -7.77 -7.04 -1.37
CA GLN A 256 -6.78 -6.72 -0.33
C GLN A 256 -7.33 -6.84 1.09
N ALA A 257 -8.66 -6.86 1.25
CA ALA A 257 -9.30 -6.87 2.54
C ALA A 257 -9.24 -8.27 3.18
N ALA A 258 -9.03 -8.32 4.48
CA ALA A 258 -9.29 -9.52 5.26
C ALA A 258 -10.79 -9.67 5.57
N LEU A 259 -11.44 -8.53 5.84
CA LEU A 259 -12.87 -8.45 6.10
C LEU A 259 -13.55 -7.52 5.09
N PHE A 260 -14.71 -7.94 4.59
CA PHE A 260 -15.66 -7.08 3.91
C PHE A 260 -16.85 -6.83 4.83
N VAL A 261 -17.00 -5.60 5.32
CA VAL A 261 -18.07 -5.22 6.23
C VAL A 261 -19.19 -4.57 5.43
N ALA A 262 -20.35 -5.20 5.40
CA ALA A 262 -21.54 -4.70 4.72
C ALA A 262 -22.47 -4.01 5.72
N PHE A 263 -22.64 -2.70 5.64
CA PHE A 263 -23.59 -1.94 6.45
C PHE A 263 -24.96 -1.98 5.79
N ILE A 264 -25.75 -2.99 6.13
CA ILE A 264 -27.03 -3.32 5.50
C ILE A 264 -28.13 -2.43 6.08
N THR A 265 -28.51 -1.42 5.31
CA THR A 265 -29.67 -0.56 5.52
C THR A 265 -30.85 -1.04 4.65
N PRO A 266 -32.09 -0.53 4.83
CA PRO A 266 -33.22 -0.92 3.99
C PRO A 266 -33.01 -0.71 2.49
N GLY A 267 -32.21 0.29 2.09
CA GLY A 267 -31.87 0.56 0.70
C GLY A 267 -30.61 -0.14 0.19
N TYR A 268 -29.91 -0.96 0.99
CA TYR A 268 -28.59 -1.51 0.62
C TYR A 268 -28.62 -2.34 -0.67
N PHE A 269 -29.68 -3.13 -0.87
CA PHE A 269 -29.82 -4.03 -2.02
C PHE A 269 -30.49 -3.39 -3.25
N GLU A 270 -30.89 -2.11 -3.18
CA GLU A 270 -31.33 -1.39 -4.37
C GLU A 270 -30.19 -1.30 -5.40
N PRO A 271 -30.50 -1.13 -6.70
CA PRO A 271 -29.48 -1.00 -7.72
C PRO A 271 -28.45 0.10 -7.39
N GLY A 272 -27.17 -0.26 -7.29
CA GLY A 272 -26.09 0.66 -6.91
C GLY A 272 -24.79 -0.04 -6.55
N TRP A 273 -23.78 0.76 -6.17
CA TRP A 273 -22.42 0.27 -5.89
C TRP A 273 -22.34 -0.70 -4.72
N ALA A 274 -23.07 -0.46 -3.63
CA ALA A 274 -23.04 -1.32 -2.45
C ALA A 274 -23.42 -2.78 -2.78
N ARG A 275 -24.42 -2.97 -3.66
CA ARG A 275 -24.80 -4.29 -4.16
C ARG A 275 -23.74 -4.92 -5.06
N GLU A 276 -23.14 -4.15 -5.96
CA GLU A 276 -22.08 -4.66 -6.84
C GLU A 276 -20.80 -4.99 -6.05
N GLU A 277 -20.44 -4.20 -5.04
CA GLU A 277 -19.35 -4.48 -4.11
C GLU A 277 -19.58 -5.80 -3.37
N LEU A 278 -20.77 -6.01 -2.80
CA LEU A 278 -21.11 -7.26 -2.13
C LEU A 278 -21.03 -8.44 -3.10
N LYS A 279 -21.54 -8.29 -4.32
CA LYS A 279 -21.45 -9.33 -5.37
C LYS A 279 -19.99 -9.70 -5.66
N ILE A 280 -19.11 -8.70 -5.77
CA ILE A 280 -17.67 -8.93 -5.96
C ILE A 280 -17.06 -9.64 -4.74
N ALA A 281 -17.42 -9.24 -3.52
CA ALA A 281 -16.91 -9.85 -2.30
C ALA A 281 -17.33 -11.31 -2.11
N LEU A 282 -18.47 -11.70 -2.70
CA LEU A 282 -18.99 -13.08 -2.70
C LEU A 282 -18.44 -13.94 -3.86
N GLU A 283 -17.62 -13.39 -4.77
CA GLU A 283 -16.89 -14.19 -5.78
C GLU A 283 -15.89 -15.15 -5.07
N ASP A 284 -15.63 -16.32 -5.65
CA ASP A 284 -14.75 -17.36 -5.06
C ASP A 284 -13.37 -16.79 -4.66
N GLY A 285 -12.95 -17.07 -3.43
CA GLY A 285 -11.69 -16.57 -2.87
C GLY A 285 -11.74 -15.12 -2.35
N GLY A 286 -12.95 -14.56 -2.21
CA GLY A 286 -13.19 -13.26 -1.59
C GLY A 286 -12.89 -13.19 -0.08
N PRO A 287 -12.94 -11.98 0.50
CA PRO A 287 -12.73 -11.77 1.93
C PRO A 287 -13.86 -12.37 2.79
N THR A 288 -13.64 -12.47 4.10
CA THR A 288 -14.74 -12.83 5.01
C THR A 288 -15.74 -11.68 5.07
N VAL A 289 -16.99 -11.96 4.69
CA VAL A 289 -18.08 -10.98 4.75
C VAL A 289 -18.61 -10.89 6.19
N VAL A 290 -18.83 -9.67 6.68
CA VAL A 290 -19.40 -9.37 8.00
C VAL A 290 -20.58 -8.42 7.81
N PRO A 291 -21.83 -8.91 7.87
CA PRO A 291 -22.99 -8.05 7.77
C PRO A 291 -23.23 -7.30 9.09
N VAL A 292 -23.51 -6.00 8.98
CA VAL A 292 -23.94 -5.12 10.07
C VAL A 292 -25.30 -4.57 9.70
N PHE A 293 -26.36 -5.04 10.35
CA PHE A 293 -27.73 -4.64 10.04
C PHE A 293 -28.06 -3.33 10.77
N LEU A 294 -28.59 -2.36 10.03
CA LEU A 294 -28.92 -1.03 10.52
C LEU A 294 -30.42 -0.74 10.35
N GLY A 295 -31.06 -0.22 11.41
CA GLY A 295 -32.49 0.09 11.42
C GLY A 295 -33.37 -1.16 11.22
N ASP A 296 -34.51 -0.98 10.55
CA ASP A 296 -35.48 -2.06 10.32
C ASP A 296 -35.09 -3.01 9.17
N ALA A 297 -33.83 -3.01 8.73
CA ALA A 297 -33.36 -3.87 7.64
C ALA A 297 -33.58 -5.38 7.90
N MET A 298 -33.65 -5.78 9.18
CA MET A 298 -33.99 -7.17 9.56
C MET A 298 -35.48 -7.52 9.39
N GLN A 299 -36.39 -6.54 9.48
CA GLN A 299 -37.83 -6.82 9.51
C GLN A 299 -38.46 -7.00 8.11
N ARG A 300 -37.78 -6.57 7.05
CA ARG A 300 -38.36 -6.56 5.69
C ARG A 300 -38.16 -7.84 4.88
N ASP A 301 -37.32 -8.77 5.31
CA ASP A 301 -36.63 -9.65 4.36
C ASP A 301 -36.63 -11.15 4.69
N GLU A 302 -37.58 -11.64 5.49
CA GLU A 302 -37.80 -13.09 5.69
C GLU A 302 -38.12 -13.86 4.38
N ASN A 303 -38.47 -13.15 3.31
CA ASN A 303 -38.82 -13.73 2.01
C ASN A 303 -37.69 -13.74 0.96
N THR A 304 -36.52 -13.15 1.24
CA THR A 304 -35.47 -13.00 0.22
C THR A 304 -34.45 -14.15 0.32
N GLN A 305 -34.51 -15.09 -0.63
CA GLN A 305 -33.63 -16.28 -0.72
C GLN A 305 -32.12 -15.96 -0.61
N GLN A 306 -31.69 -14.72 -0.94
CA GLN A 306 -30.30 -14.30 -0.85
C GLN A 306 -29.77 -14.23 0.59
N GLN A 307 -30.61 -13.99 1.60
CA GLN A 307 -30.17 -13.93 2.99
C GLN A 307 -29.85 -15.32 3.58
N ARG A 308 -30.44 -16.40 3.03
CA ARG A 308 -30.19 -17.78 3.51
C ARG A 308 -28.75 -18.25 3.32
N HIS A 309 -28.00 -17.64 2.39
CA HIS A 309 -26.58 -17.94 2.17
C HIS A 309 -25.65 -17.19 3.14
N LEU A 310 -26.13 -16.16 3.83
CA LEU A 310 -25.40 -15.39 4.83
C LEU A 310 -25.74 -15.92 6.24
N GLN A 311 -25.38 -17.18 6.53
CA GLN A 311 -25.42 -17.71 7.91
C GLN A 311 -24.26 -17.11 8.72
N LEU A 312 -24.37 -15.83 9.05
CA LEU A 312 -23.34 -15.11 9.78
C LEU A 312 -23.96 -14.42 11.00
N PRO A 313 -23.22 -14.36 12.13
CA PRO A 313 -23.73 -13.81 13.38
C PRO A 313 -24.12 -12.34 13.21
N ILE A 314 -25.38 -12.06 13.53
CA ILE A 314 -26.02 -10.75 13.42
C ILE A 314 -25.55 -9.85 14.56
N ALA A 315 -25.17 -8.62 14.24
CA ALA A 315 -25.00 -7.56 15.23
C ALA A 315 -26.06 -6.48 15.02
N GLU A 316 -27.04 -6.41 15.94
CA GLU A 316 -28.03 -5.33 16.02
C GLU A 316 -27.45 -4.18 16.85
N GLN A 317 -26.65 -3.30 16.24
CA GLN A 317 -26.04 -2.21 16.99
C GLN A 317 -25.95 -0.95 16.14
N SER A 318 -26.54 0.15 16.62
CA SER A 318 -26.37 1.50 16.08
C SER A 318 -25.18 2.26 16.70
N CYS A 319 -24.50 1.67 17.67
CA CYS A 319 -23.37 2.28 18.36
C CYS A 319 -22.06 2.05 17.58
N PRO A 320 -21.38 3.10 17.06
CA PRO A 320 -20.15 2.98 16.28
C PRO A 320 -19.05 2.18 16.99
N ARG A 321 -18.89 2.41 18.30
CA ARG A 321 -17.88 1.73 19.12
C ARG A 321 -18.12 0.22 19.19
N SER A 322 -19.38 -0.19 19.38
CA SER A 322 -19.72 -1.60 19.51
C SER A 322 -19.54 -2.34 18.18
N ILE A 323 -19.90 -1.69 17.06
CA ILE A 323 -19.62 -2.19 15.70
C ILE A 323 -18.10 -2.32 15.49
N ALA A 324 -17.32 -1.29 15.84
CA ALA A 324 -15.87 -1.33 15.68
C ALA A 324 -15.24 -2.46 16.50
N GLU A 325 -15.67 -2.65 17.76
CA GLU A 325 -15.21 -3.75 18.62
C GLU A 325 -15.54 -5.13 18.03
N LEU A 326 -16.73 -5.29 17.43
CA LEU A 326 -17.10 -6.52 16.71
C LEU A 326 -16.15 -6.78 15.54
N ILE A 327 -15.90 -5.77 14.70
CA ILE A 327 -15.00 -5.88 13.54
C ILE A 327 -13.57 -6.21 14.01
N LEU A 328 -13.08 -5.54 15.05
CA LEU A 328 -11.75 -5.76 15.61
C LEU A 328 -11.56 -7.19 16.13
N ARG A 329 -12.58 -7.78 16.78
CA ARG A 329 -12.56 -9.18 17.23
C ARG A 329 -12.58 -10.20 16.09
N ARG A 330 -13.04 -9.80 14.91
CA ARG A 330 -13.12 -10.65 13.70
C ARG A 330 -11.87 -10.53 12.83
N LEU A 331 -11.08 -9.47 13.01
CA LEU A 331 -9.81 -9.35 12.32
C LEU A 331 -8.90 -10.49 12.80
N PRO A 332 -8.17 -11.14 11.89
CA PRO A 332 -7.23 -12.18 12.27
C PRO A 332 -6.21 -11.60 13.26
N GLU A 333 -6.21 -12.11 14.48
CA GLU A 333 -5.08 -11.94 15.38
C GLU A 333 -3.96 -12.82 14.82
N LEU A 334 -3.05 -12.23 14.06
CA LEU A 334 -1.78 -12.90 13.81
C LEU A 334 -1.07 -13.00 15.16
N SER A 335 -1.14 -14.19 15.78
CA SER A 335 -0.10 -14.61 16.72
C SER A 335 1.23 -14.37 16.03
N LEU A 336 2.09 -13.53 16.60
CA LEU A 336 3.44 -13.20 16.12
C LEU A 336 4.38 -14.43 16.17
N LEU A 337 3.86 -15.64 16.02
CA LEU A 337 4.65 -16.86 15.95
C LEU A 337 5.54 -16.79 14.72
N SER A 338 6.84 -16.64 15.00
CA SER A 338 7.98 -16.74 14.10
C SER A 338 8.19 -15.61 13.10
N LEU A 339 8.37 -14.38 13.58
CA LEU A 339 9.50 -13.61 13.04
C LEU A 339 10.76 -14.26 13.64
N PRO A 340 11.74 -14.70 12.83
CA PRO A 340 12.99 -15.19 13.39
C PRO A 340 13.60 -14.04 14.22
N CYS A 341 13.68 -14.23 15.53
CA CYS A 341 14.63 -13.49 16.34
C CYS A 341 15.99 -13.76 15.73
N THR A 342 16.50 -12.80 14.96
CA THR A 342 17.95 -12.69 14.78
C THR A 342 18.49 -12.27 16.14
N ASP A 343 18.71 -13.24 17.02
CA ASP A 343 19.58 -13.09 18.17
C ASP A 343 20.98 -12.88 17.60
N THR A 344 21.34 -11.61 17.37
CA THR A 344 22.73 -11.21 17.25
C THR A 344 23.36 -11.33 18.63
N GLN A 345 24.12 -12.41 18.84
CA GLN A 345 25.28 -12.40 19.72
C GLN A 345 26.48 -11.79 19.01
#